data_AF-A0A7S1DPK7-F1
#
_entry.id   AF-A0A7S1DPK7-F1
#
_cell.length_a   1.000
_cell.length_b   1.000
_cell.length_c   1.000
_cell.angle_alpha   90.00
_cell.angle_beta   90.00
_cell.angle_gamma   90.00
#
_symmetry.space_group_name_H-M   'P 1'
#
loop_
_entity.id
_entity.type
_entity.pdbx_description
1 polymer ?
#
loop_
_entity_poly.entity_id
_entity_poly.type
_entity_poly.pdbx_seq_one_letter_code
_entity_poly.pdbx_strand_id
1 'polypeptide(L)'
;VESSLEKAMAAGFKNEVKYITKVSKELSEEDRAKFVQVLKTKKGSLPTSPKSLDSTTAKPHVFVLDFPGDVTASQVEMMREEVTAVVGSANATRGDEVVLILNSGGGTVTGYGLAAAQLKRIKAAGLKLTVCVEQVAASGGYMMACVGDHICASPFAVLGSIGVITEQPNVYERLTKEGIVFNTVTAGKFKRTLTPTKKTTKEDVAKLKEDIEQILVLFKEFVASNRPQLDIEKVATGETWFGPDALKRNLCDELVTADDKLLSFREGGCELISVKYQDPKVPKGPLGALLPAGA
;
A
#
# COMPACT_ATOMS: atom_id res chain seq x y z
N VAL A 1 46.70 18.83 15.78
CA VAL A 1 45.45 18.40 15.09
C VAL A 1 45.26 19.17 13.78
N GLU A 2 45.41 20.50 13.80
CA GLU A 2 45.34 21.35 12.59
C GLU A 2 46.33 20.95 11.48
N SER A 3 47.61 20.69 11.79
CA SER A 3 48.58 20.30 10.74
C SER A 3 48.32 18.91 10.12
N SER A 4 47.58 18.04 10.80
CA SER A 4 47.14 16.74 10.27
C SER A 4 45.88 16.88 9.42
N LEU A 5 45.05 17.88 9.71
CA LEU A 5 43.86 18.24 8.94
C LEU A 5 44.24 18.92 7.62
N GLU A 6 45.21 19.84 7.62
CA GLU A 6 45.71 20.50 6.41
C GLU A 6 46.31 19.51 5.39
N LYS A 7 47.07 18.50 5.87
CA LYS A 7 47.60 17.44 4.99
C LYS A 7 46.50 16.55 4.38
N ALA A 8 45.36 16.39 5.04
CA ALA A 8 44.20 15.69 4.48
C ALA A 8 43.42 16.58 3.49
N MET A 9 43.40 17.90 3.70
CA MET A 9 42.73 18.87 2.80
C MET A 9 43.39 19.02 1.43
N ALA A 10 44.70 18.77 1.31
CA ALA A 10 45.42 18.88 0.03
C ALA A 10 45.15 17.70 -0.94
N ALA A 11 44.65 16.56 -0.44
CA ALA A 11 44.39 15.36 -1.23
C ALA A 11 42.89 15.24 -1.62
N GLY A 12 42.45 16.06 -2.57
CA GLY A 12 41.39 15.64 -3.51
C GLY A 12 39.90 15.88 -3.18
N PHE A 13 39.52 16.57 -2.09
CA PHE A 13 38.10 16.67 -1.70
C PHE A 13 37.62 18.12 -1.41
N LYS A 14 37.69 19.01 -2.40
CA LYS A 14 37.32 20.44 -2.21
C LYS A 14 35.86 20.69 -1.78
N ASN A 15 34.91 19.81 -2.09
CA ASN A 15 33.49 19.99 -1.71
C ASN A 15 33.09 19.33 -0.38
N GLU A 16 33.79 18.28 0.05
CA GLU A 16 33.47 17.56 1.31
C GLU A 16 34.17 18.17 2.54
N VAL A 17 35.29 18.89 2.35
CA VAL A 17 36.04 19.52 3.45
C VAL A 17 35.21 20.56 4.20
N LYS A 18 34.35 21.32 3.51
CA LYS A 18 33.46 22.31 4.17
C LYS A 18 32.44 21.64 5.09
N TYR A 19 31.89 20.51 4.67
CA TYR A 19 30.89 19.76 5.43
C TYR A 19 31.51 19.07 6.65
N ILE A 20 32.65 18.40 6.45
CA ILE A 20 33.40 17.72 7.52
C ILE A 20 33.92 18.72 8.56
N THR A 21 34.38 19.90 8.12
CA THR A 21 34.86 20.95 9.05
C THR A 21 33.72 21.51 9.88
N LYS A 22 32.53 21.71 9.29
CA LYS A 22 31.34 22.21 10.00
C LYS A 22 30.86 21.21 11.05
N VAL A 23 30.68 19.94 10.67
CA VAL A 23 30.26 18.87 11.57
C VAL A 23 31.28 18.67 12.70
N SER A 24 32.58 18.76 12.41
CA SER A 24 33.60 18.64 13.45
C SER A 24 33.51 19.75 14.49
N LYS A 25 33.07 20.98 14.15
CA LYS A 25 32.99 22.10 15.09
C LYS A 25 31.80 22.01 16.05
N GLU A 26 30.82 21.18 15.75
CA GLU A 26 29.59 20.98 16.54
C GLU A 26 29.69 19.76 17.49
N LEU A 27 30.81 19.02 17.45
CA LEU A 27 31.05 17.81 18.24
C LEU A 27 31.89 18.09 19.49
N SER A 28 31.61 17.34 20.56
CA SER A 28 32.39 17.33 21.81
C SER A 28 33.85 16.91 21.57
N GLU A 29 34.78 17.25 22.48
CA GLU A 29 36.19 16.88 22.32
C GLU A 29 36.42 15.37 22.27
N GLU A 30 35.62 14.59 23.00
CA GLU A 30 35.68 13.11 22.98
C GLU A 30 35.20 12.53 21.64
N ASP A 31 34.14 13.10 21.05
CA ASP A 31 33.59 12.60 19.80
C ASP A 31 34.41 13.03 18.59
N ARG A 32 35.09 14.19 18.67
CA ARG A 32 36.12 14.60 17.71
C ARG A 32 37.27 13.61 17.63
N ALA A 33 37.74 13.10 18.77
CA ALA A 33 38.84 12.14 18.81
C ALA A 33 38.46 10.82 18.13
N LYS A 34 37.25 10.31 18.38
CA LYS A 34 36.69 9.11 17.73
C LYS A 34 36.50 9.32 16.23
N PHE A 35 35.99 10.47 15.83
CA PHE A 35 35.77 10.81 14.41
C PHE A 35 37.08 10.87 13.61
N VAL A 36 38.13 11.46 14.17
CA VAL A 36 39.47 11.49 13.56
C VAL A 36 40.11 10.10 13.52
N GLN A 37 39.84 9.25 14.51
CA GLN A 37 40.33 7.87 14.53
C GLN A 37 39.69 7.00 13.44
N VAL A 38 38.40 7.19 13.16
CA VAL A 38 37.68 6.53 12.05
C VAL A 38 38.20 6.99 10.69
N LEU A 39 38.50 8.28 10.54
CA LEU A 39 39.09 8.82 9.30
C LEU A 39 40.52 8.32 9.05
N LYS A 40 41.30 8.05 10.11
CA LYS A 40 42.68 7.54 10.01
C LYS A 40 42.76 6.03 9.79
N THR A 41 41.78 5.25 10.28
CA THR A 41 41.78 3.79 10.20
C THR A 41 41.31 3.25 8.85
N LYS A 42 40.50 4.00 8.08
CA LYS A 42 40.21 3.67 6.68
C LYS A 42 41.30 4.19 5.73
N LYS A 43 42.50 3.63 5.84
CA LYS A 43 43.48 3.59 4.73
C LYS A 43 43.10 2.44 3.78
N GLY A 44 41.92 2.55 3.19
CA GLY A 44 41.39 1.64 2.18
C GLY A 44 40.47 2.46 1.31
N SER A 45 40.78 2.55 0.02
CA SER A 45 40.10 3.37 -0.97
C SER A 45 38.58 3.35 -0.78
N LEU A 46 37.98 4.52 -0.54
CA LEU A 46 36.57 4.73 -0.85
C LEU A 46 36.38 4.38 -2.33
N PRO A 47 35.34 3.60 -2.71
CA PRO A 47 35.09 3.29 -4.11
C PRO A 47 34.93 4.60 -4.88
N THR A 48 35.90 4.89 -5.73
CA THR A 48 35.92 6.02 -6.64
C THR A 48 34.83 5.78 -7.67
N SER A 49 33.81 6.65 -7.67
CA SER A 49 32.60 6.57 -8.52
C SER A 49 31.80 5.27 -8.33
N PRO A 50 30.47 5.26 -8.50
CA PRO A 50 29.80 4.00 -8.74
C PRO A 50 30.50 3.41 -9.96
N LYS A 51 31.24 2.30 -9.77
CA LYS A 51 31.42 1.36 -10.87
C LYS A 51 30.02 1.22 -11.44
N SER A 52 29.83 1.59 -12.69
CA SER A 52 28.74 1.05 -13.47
C SER A 52 28.77 -0.44 -13.16
N LEU A 53 27.84 -0.90 -12.33
CA LEU A 53 27.56 -2.31 -12.21
C LEU A 53 27.22 -2.68 -13.64
N ASP A 54 28.17 -3.33 -14.30
CA ASP A 54 27.96 -3.88 -15.62
C ASP A 54 26.58 -4.51 -15.60
N SER A 55 25.67 -3.96 -16.39
CA SER A 55 24.26 -4.32 -16.46
C SER A 55 24.07 -5.66 -17.16
N THR A 56 24.94 -6.62 -16.87
CA THR A 56 24.93 -7.95 -17.43
C THR A 56 25.11 -8.90 -16.25
N THR A 57 24.00 -9.47 -15.75
CA THR A 57 23.86 -10.60 -14.79
C THR A 57 23.23 -10.33 -13.41
N ALA A 58 22.61 -9.18 -13.12
CA ALA A 58 21.76 -9.06 -11.93
C ALA A 58 20.45 -9.83 -12.13
N LYS A 59 20.13 -10.79 -11.24
CA LYS A 59 18.89 -11.58 -11.32
C LYS A 59 17.66 -10.66 -11.21
N PRO A 60 16.56 -10.93 -11.91
CA PRO A 60 15.31 -10.21 -11.69
C PRO A 60 14.83 -10.38 -10.25
N HIS A 61 14.30 -9.32 -9.66
CA HIS A 61 13.75 -9.35 -8.31
C HIS A 61 12.22 -9.41 -8.35
N VAL A 62 11.62 -10.14 -7.43
CA VAL A 62 10.19 -10.11 -7.17
C VAL A 62 9.96 -9.56 -5.78
N PHE A 63 9.38 -8.36 -5.72
CA PHE A 63 9.03 -7.72 -4.46
C PHE A 63 7.68 -8.26 -3.98
N VAL A 64 7.65 -8.82 -2.78
CA VAL A 64 6.45 -9.43 -2.20
C VAL A 64 5.89 -8.50 -1.13
N LEU A 65 4.64 -8.08 -1.33
CA LEU A 65 3.85 -7.24 -0.44
C LEU A 65 2.68 -8.04 0.13
N ASP A 66 2.32 -7.78 1.38
CA ASP A 66 1.17 -8.41 2.05
C ASP A 66 0.08 -7.37 2.31
N PHE A 67 -1.18 -7.71 2.01
CA PHE A 67 -2.33 -6.88 2.37
C PHE A 67 -3.43 -7.71 3.05
N PRO A 68 -3.34 -7.91 4.38
CA PRO A 68 -4.43 -8.45 5.18
C PRO A 68 -5.45 -7.34 5.46
N GLY A 69 -6.40 -7.15 4.54
CA GLY A 69 -7.29 -5.99 4.55
C GLY A 69 -8.46 -6.11 5.53
N ASP A 70 -8.66 -5.08 6.35
CA ASP A 70 -9.85 -4.91 7.19
C ASP A 70 -10.93 -4.02 6.54
N VAL A 71 -12.04 -3.79 7.23
CA VAL A 71 -13.17 -3.00 6.69
C VAL A 71 -12.78 -1.54 6.40
N THR A 72 -11.81 -0.95 7.10
CA THR A 72 -11.40 0.44 6.87
C THR A 72 -10.22 0.55 5.91
N ALA A 73 -9.66 -0.58 5.47
CA ALA A 73 -8.41 -0.66 4.73
C ALA A 73 -7.24 0.01 5.48
N SER A 74 -7.15 -0.17 6.80
CA SER A 74 -6.16 0.53 7.64
C SER A 74 -4.70 0.24 7.23
N GLN A 75 -4.46 -0.93 6.62
CA GLN A 75 -3.15 -1.38 6.16
C GLN A 75 -2.59 -0.53 5.00
N VAL A 76 -3.41 0.30 4.36
CA VAL A 76 -2.98 1.20 3.27
C VAL A 76 -1.90 2.17 3.72
N GLU A 77 -1.91 2.61 4.98
CA GLU A 77 -0.89 3.54 5.50
C GLU A 77 0.51 2.92 5.55
N MET A 78 0.61 1.61 5.77
CA MET A 78 1.90 0.92 5.70
C MET A 78 2.25 0.57 4.25
N MET A 79 1.27 0.03 3.51
CA MET A 79 1.46 -0.39 2.12
C MET A 79 1.92 0.74 1.21
N ARG A 80 1.46 1.99 1.41
CA ARG A 80 1.90 3.14 0.59
C ARG A 80 3.39 3.44 0.75
N GLU A 81 3.98 3.19 1.92
CA GLU A 81 5.41 3.38 2.17
C GLU A 81 6.21 2.23 1.53
N GLU A 82 5.72 1.01 1.67
CA GLU A 82 6.28 -0.18 1.01
C GLU A 82 6.27 -0.02 -0.52
N VAL A 83 5.15 0.41 -1.10
CA VAL A 83 5.02 0.72 -2.53
C VAL A 83 6.00 1.82 -2.93
N THR A 84 6.18 2.86 -2.11
CA THR A 84 7.14 3.93 -2.40
C THR A 84 8.58 3.39 -2.40
N ALA A 85 8.93 2.52 -1.47
CA ALA A 85 10.23 1.87 -1.42
C ALA A 85 10.46 0.95 -2.62
N VAL A 86 9.46 0.16 -3.02
CA VAL A 86 9.51 -0.71 -4.20
C VAL A 86 9.68 0.11 -5.47
N VAL A 87 8.82 1.11 -5.70
CA VAL A 87 8.92 1.98 -6.88
C VAL A 87 10.25 2.74 -6.95
N GLY A 88 10.83 3.11 -5.81
CA GLY A 88 12.12 3.79 -5.75
C GLY A 88 13.35 2.88 -5.96
N SER A 89 13.20 1.56 -5.83
CA SER A 89 14.34 0.61 -5.84
C SER A 89 14.28 -0.44 -6.95
N ALA A 90 13.08 -0.74 -7.44
CA ALA A 90 12.85 -1.71 -8.51
C ALA A 90 13.28 -1.17 -9.88
N ASN A 91 13.68 -2.07 -10.76
CA ASN A 91 14.09 -1.76 -12.13
C ASN A 91 13.34 -2.64 -13.13
N ALA A 92 12.38 -2.05 -13.85
CA ALA A 92 11.61 -2.74 -14.88
C ALA A 92 12.49 -3.34 -16.00
N THR A 93 13.62 -2.71 -16.35
CA THR A 93 14.54 -3.23 -17.39
C THR A 93 15.31 -4.47 -16.95
N ARG A 94 15.47 -4.68 -15.63
CA ARG A 94 16.03 -5.91 -15.05
C ARG A 94 15.01 -7.06 -15.10
N GLY A 95 13.73 -6.76 -15.34
CA GLY A 95 12.63 -7.72 -15.23
C GLY A 95 12.09 -7.83 -13.81
N ASP A 96 12.21 -6.77 -13.01
CA ASP A 96 11.63 -6.78 -11.68
C ASP A 96 10.09 -6.75 -11.73
N GLU A 97 9.47 -7.51 -10.86
CA GLU A 97 8.02 -7.61 -10.74
C GLU A 97 7.57 -7.45 -9.27
N VAL A 98 6.28 -7.19 -9.06
CA VAL A 98 5.68 -7.12 -7.72
C VAL A 98 4.61 -8.17 -7.59
N VAL A 99 4.63 -8.90 -6.47
CA VAL A 99 3.56 -9.80 -6.06
C VAL A 99 2.88 -9.20 -4.84
N LEU A 100 1.57 -8.99 -4.93
CA LEU A 100 0.73 -8.63 -3.79
C LEU A 100 -0.01 -9.88 -3.31
N ILE A 101 0.23 -10.31 -2.08
CA ILE A 101 -0.59 -11.31 -1.39
C ILE A 101 -1.78 -10.58 -0.77
N LEU A 102 -2.97 -10.84 -1.30
CA LEU A 102 -4.19 -10.15 -0.93
C LEU A 102 -5.14 -11.09 -0.18
N ASN A 103 -5.61 -10.63 0.97
CA ASN A 103 -6.66 -11.29 1.72
C ASN A 103 -7.61 -10.23 2.30
N SER A 104 -8.73 -9.99 1.62
CA SER A 104 -9.71 -8.99 2.03
C SER A 104 -11.12 -9.26 1.47
N GLY A 105 -12.11 -9.20 2.36
CA GLY A 105 -13.54 -9.18 2.02
C GLY A 105 -14.06 -7.82 1.55
N GLY A 106 -13.22 -6.80 1.52
CA GLY A 106 -13.58 -5.43 1.20
C GLY A 106 -13.95 -4.58 2.41
N GLY A 107 -14.63 -3.46 2.15
CA GLY A 107 -14.94 -2.46 3.17
C GLY A 107 -15.19 -1.08 2.59
N THR A 108 -14.67 -0.04 3.23
CA THR A 108 -14.90 1.35 2.82
C THR A 108 -14.42 1.60 1.38
N VAL A 109 -15.29 2.17 0.57
CA VAL A 109 -15.01 2.48 -0.85
C VAL A 109 -13.79 3.41 -0.96
N THR A 110 -13.68 4.39 -0.08
CA THR A 110 -12.58 5.36 -0.08
C THR A 110 -11.25 4.73 0.35
N GLY A 111 -11.25 3.86 1.35
CA GLY A 111 -10.04 3.16 1.82
C GLY A 111 -9.50 2.21 0.75
N TYR A 112 -10.34 1.34 0.20
CA TYR A 112 -9.95 0.41 -0.86
C TYR A 112 -9.67 1.11 -2.19
N GLY A 113 -10.35 2.22 -2.49
CA GLY A 113 -10.02 3.07 -3.63
C GLY A 113 -8.62 3.69 -3.53
N LEU A 114 -8.23 4.17 -2.34
CA LEU A 114 -6.87 4.63 -2.08
C LEU A 114 -5.85 3.50 -2.20
N ALA A 115 -6.16 2.32 -1.64
CA ALA A 115 -5.32 1.13 -1.74
C ALA A 115 -5.03 0.76 -3.21
N ALA A 116 -6.09 0.67 -4.02
CA ALA A 116 -6.00 0.38 -5.44
C ALA A 116 -5.21 1.46 -6.21
N ALA A 117 -5.36 2.74 -5.83
CA ALA A 117 -4.57 3.83 -6.40
C ALA A 117 -3.07 3.72 -6.06
N GLN A 118 -2.71 3.23 -4.87
CA GLN A 118 -1.30 2.94 -4.55
C GLN A 118 -0.74 1.83 -5.44
N LEU A 119 -1.50 0.75 -5.66
CA LEU A 119 -1.08 -0.33 -6.55
C LEU A 119 -0.90 0.14 -8.00
N LYS A 120 -1.72 1.08 -8.48
CA LYS A 120 -1.53 1.68 -9.81
C LYS A 120 -0.18 2.40 -9.96
N ARG A 121 0.44 2.88 -8.87
CA ARG A 121 1.78 3.50 -8.93
C ARG A 121 2.86 2.50 -9.35
N ILE A 122 2.73 1.23 -8.95
CA ILE A 122 3.64 0.15 -9.37
C ILE A 122 3.61 0.01 -10.89
N LYS A 123 2.40 -0.07 -11.46
CA LYS A 123 2.20 -0.20 -12.91
C LYS A 123 2.66 1.03 -13.67
N ALA A 124 2.40 2.22 -13.12
CA ALA A 124 2.87 3.47 -13.69
C ALA A 124 4.40 3.58 -13.72
N ALA A 125 5.10 2.88 -12.83
CA ALA A 125 6.55 2.74 -12.84
C ALA A 125 7.07 1.69 -13.87
N GLY A 126 6.18 1.07 -14.65
CA GLY A 126 6.52 0.07 -15.66
C GLY A 126 6.77 -1.33 -15.08
N LEU A 127 6.46 -1.56 -13.80
CA LEU A 127 6.60 -2.85 -13.15
C LEU A 127 5.32 -3.66 -13.35
N LYS A 128 5.46 -4.97 -13.58
CA LYS A 128 4.31 -5.88 -13.58
C LYS A 128 3.84 -6.14 -12.16
N LEU A 129 2.53 -6.20 -11.98
CA LEU A 129 1.88 -6.49 -10.72
C LEU A 129 1.07 -7.78 -10.82
N THR A 130 1.49 -8.82 -10.09
CA THR A 130 0.70 -10.03 -9.87
C THR A 130 -0.01 -9.95 -8.53
N VAL A 131 -1.33 -10.13 -8.50
CA VAL A 131 -2.10 -10.21 -7.24
C VAL A 131 -2.44 -11.67 -6.96
N CYS A 132 -2.01 -12.19 -5.81
CA CYS A 132 -2.34 -13.54 -5.35
C CYS A 132 -3.41 -13.46 -4.27
N VAL A 133 -4.60 -14.00 -4.56
CA VAL A 133 -5.72 -14.07 -3.62
C VAL A 133 -5.65 -15.37 -2.83
N GLU A 134 -5.41 -15.26 -1.53
CA GLU A 134 -5.32 -16.43 -0.64
C GLU A 134 -6.70 -16.97 -0.28
N GLN A 135 -7.49 -16.20 0.47
CA GLN A 135 -8.80 -16.63 0.96
C GLN A 135 -9.93 -15.84 0.34
N VAL A 136 -9.78 -14.52 0.21
CA VAL A 136 -10.84 -13.66 -0.30
C VAL A 136 -10.29 -12.40 -0.98
N ALA A 137 -10.90 -12.04 -2.10
CA ALA A 137 -10.82 -10.73 -2.75
C ALA A 137 -12.22 -10.35 -3.22
N ALA A 138 -13.03 -9.85 -2.29
CA ALA A 138 -14.43 -9.50 -2.51
C ALA A 138 -14.64 -7.98 -2.32
N SER A 139 -15.60 -7.38 -3.03
CA SER A 139 -15.95 -5.96 -2.91
C SER A 139 -14.72 -5.06 -3.05
N GLY A 140 -14.38 -4.25 -2.05
CA GLY A 140 -13.14 -3.45 -2.02
C GLY A 140 -11.85 -4.27 -2.22
N GLY A 141 -11.80 -5.52 -1.76
CA GLY A 141 -10.68 -6.42 -2.04
C GLY A 141 -10.55 -6.70 -3.54
N TYR A 142 -11.66 -6.95 -4.24
CA TYR A 142 -11.63 -7.11 -5.70
C TYR A 142 -11.26 -5.81 -6.42
N MET A 143 -11.64 -4.64 -5.87
CA MET A 143 -11.19 -3.33 -6.37
C MET A 143 -9.65 -3.20 -6.36
N MET A 144 -8.96 -3.78 -5.37
CA MET A 144 -7.50 -3.86 -5.38
C MET A 144 -7.00 -4.91 -6.37
N ALA A 145 -7.59 -6.11 -6.35
CA ALA A 145 -7.14 -7.24 -7.17
C ALA A 145 -7.19 -6.92 -8.66
N CYS A 146 -8.26 -6.26 -9.12
CA CYS A 146 -8.46 -5.98 -10.53
C CYS A 146 -7.41 -5.04 -11.13
N VAL A 147 -6.63 -4.32 -10.32
CA VAL A 147 -5.49 -3.49 -10.79
C VAL A 147 -4.34 -4.34 -11.33
N GLY A 148 -4.16 -5.56 -10.82
CA GLY A 148 -3.08 -6.46 -11.23
C GLY A 148 -3.06 -6.74 -12.73
N ASP A 149 -1.87 -6.90 -13.29
CA ASP A 149 -1.67 -7.41 -14.64
C ASP A 149 -2.04 -8.90 -14.73
N HIS A 150 -1.87 -9.61 -13.62
CA HIS A 150 -2.22 -11.01 -13.46
C HIS A 150 -2.82 -11.26 -12.08
N ILE A 151 -3.91 -12.03 -12.01
CA ILE A 151 -4.59 -12.37 -10.77
C ILE A 151 -4.55 -13.88 -10.58
N CYS A 152 -3.82 -14.34 -9.58
CA CYS A 152 -3.83 -15.72 -9.11
C CYS A 152 -4.86 -15.86 -7.99
N ALA A 153 -5.57 -16.97 -7.94
CA ALA A 153 -6.49 -17.28 -6.85
C ALA A 153 -6.26 -18.70 -6.33
N SER A 154 -6.25 -18.87 -5.02
CA SER A 154 -6.27 -20.21 -4.44
C SER A 154 -7.58 -20.94 -4.82
N PRO A 155 -7.61 -22.27 -4.93
CA PRO A 155 -8.77 -23.00 -5.42
C PRO A 155 -10.09 -22.74 -4.68
N PHE A 156 -10.02 -22.51 -3.37
CA PHE A 156 -11.18 -22.18 -2.52
C PHE A 156 -11.26 -20.70 -2.14
N ALA A 157 -10.45 -19.84 -2.77
CA ALA A 157 -10.56 -18.40 -2.57
C ALA A 157 -11.90 -17.89 -3.12
N VAL A 158 -12.46 -16.87 -2.47
CA VAL A 158 -13.70 -16.21 -2.88
C VAL A 158 -13.38 -14.89 -3.57
N LEU A 159 -13.87 -14.70 -4.78
CA LEU A 159 -13.70 -13.46 -5.56
C LEU A 159 -15.05 -12.86 -5.96
N GLY A 160 -15.04 -11.57 -6.31
CA GLY A 160 -16.22 -10.87 -6.80
C GLY A 160 -16.82 -9.94 -5.76
N SER A 161 -18.10 -10.09 -5.45
CA SER A 161 -18.89 -9.13 -4.66
C SER A 161 -18.77 -7.71 -5.20
N ILE A 162 -18.76 -7.56 -6.53
CA ILE A 162 -18.70 -6.26 -7.19
C ILE A 162 -20.09 -5.63 -7.02
N GLY A 163 -20.21 -4.79 -6.01
CA GLY A 163 -21.46 -4.21 -5.54
C GLY A 163 -21.20 -3.24 -4.40
N VAL A 164 -22.23 -2.44 -4.07
CA VAL A 164 -22.17 -1.43 -3.02
C VAL A 164 -23.36 -1.61 -2.12
N ILE A 165 -23.11 -1.73 -0.81
CA ILE A 165 -24.15 -1.76 0.21
C ILE A 165 -23.88 -0.68 1.25
N THR A 166 -24.95 -0.25 1.91
CA THR A 166 -24.88 0.61 3.07
C THR A 166 -25.94 0.14 4.04
N GLU A 167 -25.55 -0.04 5.29
CA GLU A 167 -26.41 -0.55 6.34
C GLU A 167 -26.23 0.32 7.59
N GLN A 168 -27.34 0.70 8.22
CA GLN A 168 -27.31 1.47 9.45
C GLN A 168 -28.47 1.06 10.35
N PRO A 169 -28.22 0.63 11.60
CA PRO A 169 -29.30 0.42 12.55
C PRO A 169 -30.02 1.74 12.84
N ASN A 170 -31.35 1.69 12.93
CA ASN A 170 -32.19 2.82 13.30
C ASN A 170 -32.82 2.57 14.68
N VAL A 171 -32.52 3.46 15.63
CA VAL A 171 -32.97 3.42 17.02
C VAL A 171 -33.95 4.54 17.36
N TYR A 172 -34.37 5.34 16.37
CA TYR A 172 -35.22 6.51 16.56
C TYR A 172 -36.51 6.21 17.34
N GLU A 173 -37.24 5.15 16.95
CA GLU A 173 -38.50 4.81 17.60
C GLU A 173 -38.32 4.37 19.06
N ARG A 174 -37.23 3.67 19.36
CA ARG A 174 -36.92 3.23 20.72
C ARG A 174 -36.60 4.41 21.61
N LEU A 175 -35.73 5.30 21.14
CA LEU A 175 -35.31 6.50 21.90
C LEU A 175 -36.49 7.46 22.11
N THR A 176 -37.37 7.59 21.11
CA THR A 176 -38.60 8.40 21.23
C THR A 176 -39.54 7.84 22.31
N LYS A 177 -39.70 6.51 22.40
CA LYS A 177 -40.51 5.87 23.46
C LYS A 177 -39.93 6.08 24.86
N GLU A 178 -38.60 6.24 24.95
CA GLU A 178 -37.90 6.53 26.21
C GLU A 178 -37.88 8.03 26.55
N GLY A 179 -38.51 8.88 25.72
CA GLY A 179 -38.56 10.33 25.93
C GLY A 179 -37.26 11.05 25.53
N ILE A 180 -36.33 10.37 24.86
CA ILE A 180 -35.06 10.95 24.41
C ILE A 180 -35.27 11.60 23.03
N VAL A 181 -35.06 12.91 22.96
CA VAL A 181 -35.21 13.70 21.72
C VAL A 181 -33.87 14.31 21.31
N PHE A 182 -33.49 14.14 20.04
CA PHE A 182 -32.28 14.73 19.48
C PHE A 182 -32.59 16.03 18.74
N ASN A 183 -32.18 17.16 19.32
CA ASN A 183 -32.20 18.47 18.65
C ASN A 183 -30.96 18.60 17.78
N THR A 184 -31.07 18.30 16.49
CA THR A 184 -29.95 18.38 15.55
C THR A 184 -30.15 19.54 14.58
N VAL A 185 -29.14 20.39 14.49
CA VAL A 185 -29.07 21.49 13.50
C VAL A 185 -28.04 21.11 12.45
N THR A 186 -28.41 21.17 11.18
CA THR A 186 -27.52 20.84 10.06
C THR A 186 -27.58 21.88 8.96
N ALA A 187 -26.43 22.17 8.34
CA ALA A 187 -26.36 22.92 7.09
C ALA A 187 -26.35 21.95 5.90
N GLY A 188 -27.21 22.20 4.91
CA GLY A 188 -27.37 21.37 3.72
C GLY A 188 -28.46 20.32 3.85
N LYS A 189 -29.35 20.23 2.83
CA LYS A 189 -30.55 19.39 2.83
C LYS A 189 -30.29 17.91 3.12
N PHE A 190 -29.19 17.38 2.59
CA PHE A 190 -28.85 15.95 2.65
C PHE A 190 -27.65 15.66 3.59
N LYS A 191 -27.33 16.58 4.51
CA LYS A 191 -26.24 16.35 5.49
C LYS A 191 -26.62 15.30 6.54
N ARG A 192 -27.92 15.02 6.69
CA ARG A 192 -28.51 14.06 7.64
C ARG A 192 -29.49 13.10 6.93
N THR A 193 -29.04 12.48 5.83
CA THR A 193 -29.85 11.54 5.04
C THR A 193 -30.10 10.24 5.81
N LEU A 194 -29.04 9.55 6.23
CA LEU A 194 -29.15 8.33 7.06
C LEU A 194 -28.54 8.59 8.43
N THR A 195 -29.34 8.47 9.49
CA THR A 195 -28.87 8.70 10.87
C THR A 195 -29.63 7.78 11.82
N PRO A 196 -28.95 7.04 12.72
CA PRO A 196 -29.61 6.10 13.64
C PRO A 196 -30.72 6.71 14.49
N THR A 197 -30.58 8.00 14.80
CA THR A 197 -31.45 8.75 15.72
C THR A 197 -32.42 9.68 14.98
N LYS A 198 -32.64 9.46 13.68
CA LYS A 198 -33.62 10.18 12.86
C LYS A 198 -34.58 9.17 12.27
N LYS A 199 -35.88 9.50 12.21
CA LYS A 199 -36.83 8.73 11.41
C LYS A 199 -36.42 8.79 9.94
N THR A 200 -36.15 7.65 9.33
CA THR A 200 -35.83 7.57 7.89
C THR A 200 -37.08 7.93 7.07
N THR A 201 -36.98 8.92 6.18
CA THR A 201 -38.08 9.28 5.26
C THR A 201 -37.93 8.62 3.89
N LYS A 202 -38.96 8.71 3.03
CA LYS A 202 -38.88 8.19 1.65
C LYS A 202 -37.83 8.95 0.82
N GLU A 203 -37.70 10.26 1.06
CA GLU A 203 -36.72 11.12 0.41
C GLU A 203 -35.29 10.75 0.82
N ASP A 204 -35.08 10.38 2.09
CA ASP A 204 -33.78 9.89 2.57
C ASP A 204 -33.38 8.60 1.84
N VAL A 205 -34.31 7.65 1.73
CA VAL A 205 -34.08 6.37 1.03
C VAL A 205 -33.81 6.61 -0.45
N ALA A 206 -34.60 7.49 -1.10
CA ALA A 206 -34.40 7.83 -2.50
C ALA A 206 -33.03 8.47 -2.75
N LYS A 207 -32.60 9.40 -1.89
CA LYS A 207 -31.28 10.02 -2.01
C LYS A 207 -30.15 9.03 -1.78
N LEU A 208 -30.27 8.17 -0.78
CA LEU A 208 -29.26 7.16 -0.50
C LEU A 208 -29.14 6.14 -1.64
N LYS A 209 -30.28 5.76 -2.24
CA LYS A 209 -30.31 4.89 -3.42
C LYS A 209 -29.57 5.52 -4.61
N GLU A 210 -29.81 6.80 -4.87
CA GLU A 210 -29.06 7.56 -5.88
C GLU A 210 -27.55 7.54 -5.59
N ASP A 211 -27.14 7.79 -4.34
CA ASP A 211 -25.73 7.84 -3.95
C ASP A 211 -25.04 6.47 -4.13
N ILE A 212 -25.67 5.36 -3.72
CA ILE A 212 -25.08 4.01 -3.91
C ILE A 212 -25.05 3.58 -5.37
N GLU A 213 -26.04 4.00 -6.19
CA GLU A 213 -26.05 3.73 -7.63
C GLU A 213 -24.89 4.46 -8.33
N GLN A 214 -24.62 5.72 -7.96
CA GLN A 214 -23.46 6.46 -8.47
C GLN A 214 -22.14 5.76 -8.12
N ILE A 215 -21.99 5.28 -6.88
CA ILE A 215 -20.80 4.54 -6.46
C ILE A 215 -20.67 3.22 -7.23
N LEU A 216 -21.79 2.51 -7.46
CA LEU A 216 -21.78 1.27 -8.23
C LEU A 216 -21.31 1.50 -9.67
N VAL A 217 -21.77 2.58 -10.32
CA VAL A 217 -21.31 2.97 -11.66
C VAL A 217 -19.80 3.20 -11.66
N LEU A 218 -19.28 3.99 -10.72
CA LEU A 218 -17.84 4.23 -10.59
C LEU A 218 -17.06 2.93 -10.37
N PHE A 219 -17.59 2.01 -9.57
CA PHE A 219 -16.93 0.73 -9.33
C PHE A 219 -16.93 -0.16 -10.58
N LYS A 220 -18.06 -0.25 -11.30
CA LYS A 220 -18.17 -0.96 -12.57
C LYS A 220 -17.16 -0.42 -13.59
N GLU A 221 -17.11 0.90 -13.77
CA GLU A 221 -16.17 1.57 -14.67
C GLU A 221 -14.71 1.31 -14.27
N PHE A 222 -14.42 1.36 -12.97
CA PHE A 222 -13.10 1.06 -12.45
C PHE A 222 -12.68 -0.37 -12.80
N VAL A 223 -13.53 -1.37 -12.53
CA VAL A 223 -13.24 -2.77 -12.87
C VAL A 223 -13.08 -2.93 -14.39
N ALA A 224 -13.99 -2.37 -15.19
CA ALA A 224 -13.94 -2.43 -16.65
C ALA A 224 -12.63 -1.87 -17.21
N SER A 225 -12.15 -0.75 -16.65
CA SER A 225 -10.93 -0.09 -17.09
C SER A 225 -9.65 -0.90 -16.82
N ASN A 226 -9.64 -1.72 -15.76
CA ASN A 226 -8.48 -2.54 -15.43
C ASN A 226 -8.60 -3.97 -15.98
N ARG A 227 -9.82 -4.45 -16.25
CA ARG A 227 -10.13 -5.80 -16.77
C ARG A 227 -11.09 -5.70 -17.97
N PRO A 228 -10.65 -5.20 -19.13
CA PRO A 228 -11.52 -4.97 -20.29
C PRO A 228 -12.13 -6.24 -20.88
N GLN A 229 -11.59 -7.42 -20.55
CA GLN A 229 -12.11 -8.73 -20.94
C GLN A 229 -13.30 -9.20 -20.10
N LEU A 230 -13.61 -8.54 -18.98
CA LEU A 230 -14.74 -8.90 -18.13
C LEU A 230 -16.08 -8.46 -18.73
N ASP A 231 -17.05 -9.37 -18.70
CA ASP A 231 -18.45 -9.02 -18.91
C ASP A 231 -19.01 -8.43 -17.61
N ILE A 232 -18.87 -7.11 -17.47
CA ILE A 232 -19.20 -6.38 -16.23
C ILE A 232 -20.64 -6.61 -15.80
N GLU A 233 -21.59 -6.68 -16.72
CA GLU A 233 -23.00 -6.89 -16.37
C GLU A 233 -23.28 -8.28 -15.77
N LYS A 234 -22.44 -9.28 -16.08
CA LYS A 234 -22.53 -10.62 -15.48
C LYS A 234 -21.83 -10.75 -14.13
N VAL A 235 -20.82 -9.93 -13.86
CA VAL A 235 -20.00 -10.06 -12.63
C VAL A 235 -20.29 -8.97 -11.60
N ALA A 236 -20.88 -7.85 -11.99
CA ALA A 236 -21.26 -6.75 -11.11
C ALA A 236 -22.70 -6.89 -10.58
N THR A 237 -23.04 -8.09 -10.12
CA THR A 237 -24.34 -8.44 -9.50
C THR A 237 -24.29 -8.41 -7.97
N GLY A 238 -23.11 -8.26 -7.38
CA GLY A 238 -22.87 -8.40 -5.94
C GLY A 238 -22.66 -9.85 -5.47
N GLU A 239 -22.74 -10.83 -6.35
CA GLU A 239 -22.47 -12.24 -6.03
C GLU A 239 -20.98 -12.52 -5.84
N THR A 240 -20.66 -13.63 -5.19
CA THR A 240 -19.30 -14.13 -5.01
C THR A 240 -19.13 -15.48 -5.67
N TRP A 241 -17.89 -15.78 -6.09
CA TRP A 241 -17.55 -17.03 -6.76
C TRP A 241 -16.26 -17.62 -6.19
N PHE A 242 -16.23 -18.93 -6.02
CA PHE A 242 -15.00 -19.65 -5.68
C PHE A 242 -14.06 -19.71 -6.88
N GLY A 243 -12.76 -19.90 -6.63
CA GLY A 243 -11.68 -19.94 -7.62
C GLY A 243 -12.07 -20.51 -8.99
N PRO A 244 -12.49 -21.77 -9.14
CA PRO A 244 -12.89 -22.36 -10.42
C PRO A 244 -13.98 -21.58 -11.18
N ASP A 245 -14.98 -21.05 -10.47
CA ASP A 245 -16.06 -20.31 -11.09
C ASP A 245 -15.70 -18.84 -11.34
N ALA A 246 -14.80 -18.28 -10.53
CA ALA A 246 -14.17 -16.98 -10.76
C ALA A 246 -13.28 -17.02 -12.02
N LEU A 247 -12.49 -18.08 -12.22
CA LEU A 247 -11.66 -18.29 -13.39
C LEU A 247 -12.51 -18.38 -14.67
N LYS A 248 -13.59 -19.17 -14.66
CA LYS A 248 -14.53 -19.26 -15.81
C LYS A 248 -15.17 -17.92 -16.19
N ARG A 249 -15.26 -16.99 -15.24
CA ARG A 249 -15.80 -15.63 -15.42
C ARG A 249 -14.72 -14.60 -15.71
N ASN A 250 -13.46 -15.01 -15.86
CA ASN A 250 -12.29 -14.14 -16.01
C ASN A 250 -12.10 -13.17 -14.83
N LEU A 251 -12.59 -13.50 -13.63
CA LEU A 251 -12.35 -12.70 -12.42
C LEU A 251 -10.91 -12.87 -11.90
N CYS A 252 -10.31 -14.03 -12.15
CA CYS A 252 -8.88 -14.30 -12.01
C CYS A 252 -8.35 -14.95 -13.30
N ASP A 253 -7.04 -15.09 -13.39
CA ASP A 253 -6.32 -15.59 -14.57
C ASP A 253 -5.76 -17.01 -14.36
N GLU A 254 -5.48 -17.38 -13.10
CA GLU A 254 -4.85 -18.65 -12.75
C GLU A 254 -5.34 -19.17 -11.39
N LEU A 255 -5.46 -20.49 -11.25
CA LEU A 255 -5.71 -21.15 -9.97
C LEU A 255 -4.42 -21.72 -9.42
N VAL A 256 -3.84 -21.01 -8.46
CA VAL A 256 -2.56 -21.34 -7.83
C VAL A 256 -2.50 -20.65 -6.47
N THR A 257 -1.86 -21.30 -5.50
CA THR A 257 -1.62 -20.68 -4.19
C THR A 257 -0.55 -19.59 -4.30
N ALA A 258 -0.53 -18.64 -3.37
CA ALA A 258 0.55 -17.65 -3.30
C ALA A 258 1.92 -18.35 -3.17
N ASP A 259 2.01 -19.39 -2.35
CA ASP A 259 3.22 -20.17 -2.14
C ASP A 259 3.74 -20.82 -3.42
N ASP A 260 2.87 -21.51 -4.17
CA ASP A 260 3.22 -22.14 -5.44
C ASP A 260 3.63 -21.08 -6.48
N LYS A 261 2.95 -19.92 -6.49
CA LYS A 261 3.30 -18.83 -7.40
C LYS A 261 4.68 -18.27 -7.08
N LEU A 262 4.99 -18.02 -5.81
CA LEU A 262 6.30 -17.55 -5.37
C LEU A 262 7.39 -18.60 -5.66
N LEU A 263 7.09 -19.88 -5.48
CA LEU A 263 7.99 -20.96 -5.85
C LEU A 263 8.31 -20.94 -7.35
N SER A 264 7.30 -20.72 -8.21
CA SER A 264 7.50 -20.63 -9.67
C SER A 264 8.44 -19.48 -10.07
N PHE A 265 8.37 -18.33 -9.39
CA PHE A 265 9.29 -17.22 -9.62
C PHE A 265 10.73 -17.59 -9.22
N ARG A 266 10.89 -18.29 -8.09
CA ARG A 266 12.19 -18.73 -7.62
C ARG A 266 12.81 -19.77 -8.56
N GLU A 267 12.02 -20.72 -9.05
CA GLU A 267 12.43 -21.70 -10.07
C GLU A 267 12.79 -21.03 -11.40
N GLY A 268 12.08 -19.94 -11.74
CA GLY A 268 12.40 -19.05 -12.86
C GLY A 268 13.69 -18.22 -12.69
N GLY A 269 14.38 -18.35 -11.56
CA GLY A 269 15.65 -17.67 -11.29
C GLY A 269 15.52 -16.27 -10.70
N CYS A 270 14.31 -15.85 -10.31
CA CYS A 270 14.09 -14.58 -9.63
C CYS A 270 14.52 -14.62 -8.16
N GLU A 271 14.96 -13.48 -7.63
CA GLU A 271 15.20 -13.29 -6.20
C GLU A 271 13.96 -12.71 -5.52
N LEU A 272 13.42 -13.39 -4.51
CA LEU A 272 12.22 -12.95 -3.79
C LEU A 272 12.62 -12.02 -2.63
N ILE A 273 12.03 -10.83 -2.58
CA ILE A 273 12.28 -9.82 -1.56
C ILE A 273 10.97 -9.44 -0.89
N SER A 274 10.74 -9.86 0.36
CA SER A 274 9.60 -9.38 1.13
C SER A 274 9.87 -7.96 1.63
N VAL A 275 8.92 -7.06 1.40
CA VAL A 275 8.99 -5.67 1.85
C VAL A 275 7.92 -5.44 2.90
N LYS A 276 8.33 -5.01 4.09
CA LYS A 276 7.43 -4.65 5.19
C LYS A 276 7.85 -3.33 5.79
N TYR A 277 6.91 -2.40 5.90
CA TYR A 277 7.13 -1.16 6.63
C TYR A 277 7.09 -1.43 8.12
N GLN A 278 8.06 -0.89 8.83
CA GLN A 278 8.12 -0.91 10.29
C GLN A 278 8.26 0.52 10.75
N ASP A 279 7.30 1.00 11.55
CA ASP A 279 7.39 2.32 12.13
C ASP A 279 8.73 2.49 12.86
N PRO A 280 9.39 3.65 12.69
CA PRO A 280 10.57 3.95 13.45
C PRO A 280 10.20 3.88 14.94
N LYS A 281 10.71 2.85 15.62
CA LYS A 281 10.48 2.69 17.06
C LYS A 281 10.94 3.98 17.72
N VAL A 282 10.01 4.69 18.38
CA VAL A 282 10.40 5.76 19.30
C VAL A 282 11.43 5.15 20.25
N PRO A 283 12.66 5.68 20.33
CA PRO A 283 13.69 5.08 21.17
C PRO A 283 13.17 4.92 22.59
N LYS A 284 13.06 3.68 23.08
CA LYS A 284 12.74 3.41 24.49
C LYS A 284 13.96 3.76 25.33
N GLY A 285 14.10 5.04 25.64
CA GLY A 285 15.14 5.64 26.46
C GLY A 285 14.72 7.06 26.88
N PRO A 286 15.47 7.73 27.77
CA PRO A 286 15.10 9.06 28.28
C PRO A 286 14.89 10.12 27.17
N LEU A 287 15.50 9.93 26.00
CA LEU A 287 15.32 10.76 24.80
C LEU A 287 13.97 10.56 24.09
N GLY A 288 13.34 9.39 24.21
CA GLY A 288 12.01 9.14 23.63
C GLY A 288 10.87 9.82 24.40
N ALA A 289 11.09 10.17 25.67
CA ALA A 289 10.15 10.94 26.48
C ALA A 289 10.17 12.45 26.18
N LEU A 290 11.14 12.93 25.39
CA LEU A 290 11.31 14.33 25.00
C LEU A 290 10.77 14.63 23.59
N LEU A 291 10.36 13.61 22.84
CA LEU A 291 9.75 13.79 21.53
C LEU A 291 8.23 14.00 21.71
N PRO A 292 7.65 15.09 21.17
CA PRO A 292 6.22 15.31 21.24
C PRO A 292 5.50 14.17 20.50
N ALA A 293 4.48 13.61 21.14
CA ALA A 293 3.60 12.63 20.51
C ALA A 293 2.86 13.31 19.35
N GLY A 294 3.28 13.03 18.12
CA GLY A 294 2.68 13.53 16.89
C GLY A 294 3.51 14.60 16.20
N ALA A 295 4.33 14.16 15.25
CA ALA A 295 4.76 14.93 14.09
C ALA A 295 4.66 14.00 12.87
#